data_AF-A0A139H4Y1-F1
#
_entry.id   AF-A0A139H4Y1-F1
#
_cell.length_a   1.000
_cell.length_b   1.000
_cell.length_c   1.000
_cell.angle_alpha   90.00
_cell.angle_beta   90.00
_cell.angle_gamma   90.00
#
_symmetry.space_group_name_H-M   'P 1'
#
loop_
_entity.id
_entity.type
_entity.pdbx_description
1 polymer ?
#
loop_
_entity_poly.entity_id
_entity_poly.type
_entity_poly.pdbx_seq_one_letter_code
_entity_poly.pdbx_strand_id
1 'polypeptide(L)'
;MPTTTDTFSWFPASSGARHSSTTSTSSKDYQADLDTALQKITTAVSRLHRCGETFKAKSEAFWIFCAGSWTRNKYEEEVDKANNVTTVGGNGVVSVEEDLRLALGEVLDAVRILRRGGRDGDERDADALMEAVDGSGIWEGRGE
;
A
#
# COMPACT_ATOMS: atom_id res chain seq x y z
N MET A 1 40.93 -1.30 68.26
CA MET A 1 39.96 -0.77 67.28
C MET A 1 40.12 -1.57 65.99
N PRO A 2 39.11 -2.38 65.60
CA PRO A 2 39.01 -2.98 64.27
C PRO A 2 38.51 -1.88 63.30
N THR A 3 38.66 -1.93 61.98
CA THR A 3 38.19 -2.98 61.08
C THR A 3 38.83 -2.77 59.70
N THR A 4 39.44 -3.82 59.15
CA THR A 4 39.74 -3.94 57.72
C THR A 4 38.41 -4.14 56.98
N THR A 5 38.09 -3.30 55.99
CA THR A 5 36.98 -3.58 55.06
C THR A 5 37.48 -3.54 53.64
N ASP A 6 37.23 -4.68 53.02
CA ASP A 6 37.62 -5.19 51.73
C ASP A 6 36.72 -4.62 50.62
N THR A 7 37.35 -4.30 49.50
CA THR A 7 36.84 -4.29 48.11
C THR A 7 35.39 -3.86 47.85
N PHE A 8 35.21 -2.57 47.50
CA PHE A 8 33.98 -2.05 46.89
C PHE A 8 33.92 -2.43 45.40
N SER A 9 32.96 -3.27 45.03
CA SER A 9 32.66 -3.63 43.64
C SER A 9 32.02 -2.45 42.91
N TRP A 10 32.78 -1.75 42.07
CA TRP A 10 32.23 -0.75 41.16
C TRP A 10 31.81 -1.43 39.85
N PHE A 11 30.51 -1.60 39.65
CA PHE A 11 29.88 -2.01 38.39
C PHE A 11 30.30 -1.05 37.25
N PRO A 12 30.78 -1.53 36.09
CA PRO A 12 30.94 -0.66 34.94
C PRO A 12 29.57 -0.18 34.45
N ALA A 13 29.55 1.13 34.22
CA ALA A 13 28.40 1.91 33.85
C ALA A 13 27.68 1.41 32.59
N SER A 14 26.37 1.55 32.64
CA SER A 14 25.44 1.75 31.55
C SER A 14 26.08 2.19 30.23
N SER A 15 26.06 1.30 29.26
CA SER A 15 25.77 1.65 27.87
C SER A 15 25.22 0.41 27.19
N GLY A 16 23.99 0.05 27.58
CA GLY A 16 23.09 -0.60 26.65
C GLY A 16 22.84 0.39 25.52
N ALA A 17 23.74 0.40 24.54
CA ALA A 17 23.48 0.98 23.24
C ALA A 17 22.30 0.20 22.67
N ARG A 18 21.08 0.66 22.98
CA ARG A 18 19.91 0.42 22.16
C ARG A 18 20.29 1.03 20.82
N HIS A 19 20.83 0.21 19.94
CA HIS A 19 20.78 0.45 18.52
C HIS A 19 19.29 0.61 18.22
N SER A 20 18.82 1.85 18.26
CA SER A 20 17.65 2.26 17.51
C SER A 20 17.99 1.85 16.09
N SER A 21 17.38 0.75 15.65
CA SER A 21 17.36 0.35 14.25
C SER A 21 16.62 1.44 13.50
N THR A 22 17.27 2.58 13.27
CA THR A 22 16.93 3.46 12.16
C THR A 22 17.25 2.63 10.93
N THR A 23 16.25 1.90 10.48
CA THR A 23 16.22 1.27 9.17
C THR A 23 16.36 2.38 8.15
N SER A 24 17.61 2.64 7.75
CA SER A 24 17.91 3.42 6.55
C SER A 24 17.43 2.60 5.36
N THR A 25 16.12 2.65 5.09
CA THR A 25 15.48 2.04 3.92
C THR A 25 16.16 2.64 2.69
N SER A 26 16.87 1.81 1.93
CA SER A 26 17.64 2.26 0.77
C SER A 26 16.69 2.87 -0.26
N SER A 27 17.15 3.84 -1.06
CA SER A 27 16.35 4.39 -2.17
C SER A 27 15.84 3.32 -3.14
N LYS A 28 16.50 2.14 -3.18
CA LYS A 28 16.05 0.97 -3.95
C LYS A 28 14.83 0.27 -3.34
N ASP A 29 14.78 0.16 -2.02
CA ASP A 29 13.67 -0.48 -1.32
C ASP A 29 12.41 0.39 -1.46
N TYR A 30 12.59 1.72 -1.43
CA TYR A 30 11.53 2.70 -1.71
C TYR A 30 10.93 2.54 -3.11
N GLN A 31 11.79 2.47 -4.14
CA GLN A 31 11.30 2.33 -5.51
C GLN A 31 10.53 1.02 -5.70
N ALA A 32 10.93 -0.04 -4.99
CA ALA A 32 10.24 -1.33 -5.00
C ALA A 32 8.89 -1.28 -4.27
N ASP A 33 8.80 -0.58 -3.13
CA ASP A 33 7.55 -0.41 -2.39
C ASP A 33 6.53 0.41 -3.21
N LEU A 34 6.98 1.49 -3.85
CA LEU A 34 6.14 2.32 -4.71
C LEU A 34 5.69 1.59 -5.98
N ASP A 35 6.57 0.83 -6.63
CA ASP A 35 6.20 -0.01 -7.78
C ASP A 35 5.17 -1.08 -7.38
N THR A 36 5.36 -1.69 -6.20
CA THR A 36 4.41 -2.67 -5.66
C THR A 36 3.04 -2.01 -5.40
N ALA A 37 3.01 -0.82 -4.79
CA ALA A 37 1.77 -0.08 -4.58
C ALA A 37 1.05 0.23 -5.90
N LEU A 38 1.77 0.67 -6.93
CA LEU A 38 1.19 0.93 -8.26
C LEU A 38 0.61 -0.34 -8.90
N GLN A 39 1.31 -1.47 -8.82
CA GLN A 39 0.81 -2.76 -9.31
C GLN A 39 -0.46 -3.22 -8.57
N LYS A 40 -0.54 -2.95 -7.27
CA LYS A 40 -1.73 -3.24 -6.45
C LYS A 40 -2.92 -2.41 -6.90
N ILE A 41 -2.73 -1.12 -7.18
CA ILE A 41 -3.78 -0.24 -7.72
C ILE A 41 -4.24 -0.68 -9.10
N THR A 42 -3.34 -1.02 -10.02
CA THR A 42 -3.75 -1.47 -11.36
C THR A 42 -4.49 -2.80 -11.32
N THR A 43 -4.12 -3.67 -10.39
CA THR A 43 -4.86 -4.91 -10.11
C THR A 43 -6.26 -4.61 -9.58
N ALA A 44 -6.42 -3.67 -8.64
CA ALA A 44 -7.73 -3.25 -8.17
C ALA A 44 -8.60 -2.65 -9.29
N VAL A 45 -8.02 -1.77 -10.12
CA VAL A 45 -8.70 -1.10 -11.23
C VAL A 45 -9.16 -2.10 -12.29
N SER A 46 -8.31 -3.09 -12.64
CA SER A 46 -8.70 -4.13 -13.60
C SER A 46 -9.89 -4.97 -13.10
N ARG A 47 -9.97 -5.24 -11.79
CA ARG A 47 -11.14 -5.89 -11.18
C ARG A 47 -12.38 -5.00 -11.24
N LEU A 48 -12.25 -3.71 -10.96
CA LEU A 48 -13.35 -2.75 -11.10
C LEU A 48 -13.87 -2.65 -12.54
N HIS A 49 -12.99 -2.75 -13.54
CA HIS A 49 -13.40 -2.77 -14.94
C HIS A 49 -14.26 -4.01 -15.27
N ARG A 50 -14.03 -5.14 -14.60
CA ARG A 50 -14.84 -6.36 -14.76
C ARG A 50 -16.22 -6.25 -14.11
N CYS A 51 -16.35 -5.43 -13.06
CA CYS A 51 -17.63 -5.18 -12.37
C CYS A 51 -18.63 -4.38 -13.22
N GLY A 52 -18.16 -3.67 -14.26
CA GLY A 52 -19.00 -2.94 -15.20
C GLY A 52 -18.59 -1.47 -15.42
N GLU A 53 -19.27 -0.79 -16.34
CA GLU A 53 -18.91 0.56 -16.79
C GLU A 53 -18.99 1.62 -15.69
N THR A 54 -19.96 1.50 -14.77
CA THR A 54 -20.08 2.37 -13.60
C THR A 54 -18.86 2.30 -12.69
N PHE A 55 -18.33 1.11 -12.44
CA PHE A 55 -17.15 0.91 -11.60
C PHE A 55 -15.86 1.35 -12.30
N LYS A 56 -15.80 1.18 -13.62
CA LYS A 56 -14.73 1.74 -14.46
C LYS A 56 -14.71 3.27 -14.43
N ALA A 57 -15.86 3.94 -14.49
CA ALA A 57 -15.91 5.39 -14.39
C ALA A 57 -15.42 5.89 -13.01
N LYS A 58 -15.78 5.17 -11.95
CA LYS A 58 -15.35 5.51 -10.59
C LYS A 58 -13.88 5.18 -10.32
N SER A 59 -13.30 4.17 -10.98
CA SER A 59 -11.88 3.81 -10.83
C SER A 59 -10.92 4.87 -11.39
N GLU A 60 -11.41 5.83 -12.18
CA GLU A 60 -10.65 7.01 -12.60
C GLU A 60 -10.13 7.84 -11.43
N ALA A 61 -10.77 7.80 -10.26
CA ALA A 61 -10.27 8.48 -9.07
C ALA A 61 -8.86 7.99 -8.67
N PHE A 62 -8.53 6.72 -8.96
CA PHE A 62 -7.22 6.15 -8.66
C PHE A 62 -6.11 6.62 -9.63
N TRP A 63 -6.48 7.21 -10.78
CA TRP A 63 -5.51 7.77 -11.72
C TRP A 63 -4.67 8.89 -11.09
N ILE A 64 -5.24 9.68 -10.18
CA ILE A 64 -4.56 10.80 -9.53
C ILE A 64 -3.28 10.32 -8.82
N PHE A 65 -3.34 9.16 -8.17
CA PHE A 65 -2.18 8.53 -7.53
C PHE A 65 -1.13 8.07 -8.55
N CYS A 66 -1.56 7.48 -9.67
CA CYS A 66 -0.64 6.98 -10.69
C CYS A 66 0.00 8.08 -11.55
N ALA A 67 -0.63 9.25 -11.69
CA ALA A 67 -0.22 10.32 -12.59
C ALA A 67 1.17 10.91 -12.27
N GLY A 68 1.61 10.82 -11.00
CA GLY A 68 2.96 11.25 -10.61
C GLY A 68 4.06 10.27 -11.03
N SER A 69 3.72 9.01 -11.26
CA SER A 69 4.68 7.93 -11.53
C SER A 69 4.65 7.44 -12.97
N TRP A 70 3.47 7.38 -13.60
CA TRP A 70 3.26 6.83 -14.94
C TRP A 70 2.50 7.79 -15.85
N THR A 71 2.75 7.66 -17.15
CA THR A 71 1.90 8.26 -18.20
C THR A 71 0.58 7.49 -18.33
N ARG A 72 -0.46 8.16 -18.84
CA ARG A 72 -1.79 7.55 -19.03
C ARG A 72 -1.75 6.24 -19.84
N ASN A 73 -1.01 6.24 -20.95
CA ASN A 73 -0.85 5.04 -21.79
C ASN A 73 -0.23 3.86 -21.03
N LYS A 74 0.79 4.12 -20.20
CA LYS A 74 1.44 3.09 -19.39
C LYS A 74 0.49 2.54 -18.34
N TYR A 75 -0.30 3.40 -17.70
CA TYR A 75 -1.31 2.97 -16.74
C TYR A 75 -2.37 2.07 -17.39
N GLU A 76 -2.89 2.45 -18.56
CA GLU A 76 -3.84 1.63 -19.31
C GLU A 76 -3.22 0.29 -19.72
N GLU A 77 -1.98 0.28 -20.20
CA GLU A 77 -1.26 -0.95 -20.54
C GLU A 77 -1.10 -1.88 -19.33
N GLU A 78 -0.75 -1.34 -18.15
CA GLU A 78 -0.61 -2.13 -16.93
C GLU A 78 -1.97 -2.63 -16.38
N VAL A 79 -3.03 -1.85 -16.54
CA VAL A 79 -4.40 -2.28 -16.22
C VAL A 79 -4.85 -3.41 -17.14
N ASP A 80 -4.58 -3.33 -18.45
CA ASP A 80 -4.88 -4.41 -19.40
C ASP A 80 -4.05 -5.68 -19.12
N LYS A 81 -2.76 -5.53 -18.77
CA LYS A 81 -1.93 -6.67 -18.33
C LYS A 81 -2.51 -7.32 -17.07
N ALA A 82 -2.86 -6.53 -16.06
CA ALA A 82 -3.45 -7.04 -14.82
C ALA A 82 -4.80 -7.72 -15.06
N ASN A 83 -5.61 -7.19 -15.97
CA ASN A 83 -6.86 -7.82 -16.39
C ASN A 83 -6.61 -9.20 -17.03
N ASN A 84 -5.61 -9.32 -17.92
CA ASN A 84 -5.26 -10.61 -18.52
C ASN A 84 -4.77 -11.63 -17.47
N VAL A 85 -3.92 -11.20 -16.52
CA VAL A 85 -3.41 -12.08 -15.45
C VAL A 85 -4.52 -12.57 -14.53
N THR A 86 -5.45 -11.70 -14.13
CA THR A 86 -6.59 -12.07 -13.27
C THR A 86 -7.64 -12.93 -13.98
N THR A 87 -7.52 -13.13 -15.29
CA THR A 87 -8.45 -13.94 -16.11
C THR A 87 -7.90 -15.34 -16.40
N VAL A 88 -6.57 -15.52 -16.44
CA VAL A 88 -5.91 -16.78 -16.83
C VAL A 88 -5.92 -17.86 -15.72
N GLY A 89 -6.26 -17.51 -14.48
CA GLY A 89 -6.20 -18.39 -13.29
C GLY A 89 -7.37 -19.34 -13.03
N GLY A 90 -8.35 -19.46 -13.91
CA GLY A 90 -9.39 -20.49 -13.81
C GLY A 90 -10.48 -20.22 -12.76
N ASN A 91 -11.41 -19.32 -13.08
CA ASN A 91 -12.84 -19.37 -12.74
C ASN A 91 -13.48 -18.10 -13.30
N GLY A 92 -13.91 -18.16 -14.56
CA GLY A 92 -14.41 -17.02 -15.34
C GLY A 92 -15.71 -16.37 -14.85
N VAL A 93 -16.11 -16.57 -13.59
CA VAL A 93 -17.24 -15.90 -12.95
C VAL A 93 -16.90 -15.63 -11.49
N VAL A 94 -16.06 -14.62 -11.27
CA VAL A 94 -15.96 -13.98 -9.94
C VAL A 94 -17.17 -13.06 -9.84
N SER A 95 -17.95 -13.15 -8.76
CA SER A 95 -19.11 -12.26 -8.59
C SER A 95 -18.63 -10.81 -8.49
N VAL A 96 -19.47 -9.86 -8.89
CA VAL A 96 -19.18 -8.42 -8.74
C VAL A 96 -18.78 -8.09 -7.31
N GLU A 97 -19.44 -8.68 -6.32
CA GLU A 97 -19.13 -8.51 -4.89
C GLU A 97 -17.72 -9.02 -4.52
N GLU A 98 -17.29 -10.15 -5.07
CA GLU A 98 -15.96 -10.70 -4.78
C GLU A 98 -14.86 -9.91 -5.48
N ASP A 99 -15.08 -9.47 -6.72
CA ASP A 99 -14.13 -8.58 -7.41
C ASP A 99 -14.01 -7.22 -6.70
N LEU A 100 -15.11 -6.68 -6.16
CA LEU A 100 -15.09 -5.51 -5.30
C LEU A 100 -14.31 -5.78 -4.00
N ARG A 101 -14.64 -6.85 -3.27
CA ARG A 101 -13.94 -7.20 -2.03
C ARG A 101 -12.43 -7.35 -2.23
N LEU A 102 -12.03 -8.00 -3.33
CA LEU A 102 -10.62 -8.18 -3.69
C LEU A 102 -9.98 -6.84 -4.09
N ALA A 103 -10.65 -6.03 -4.91
CA ALA A 103 -10.15 -4.72 -5.29
C ALA A 103 -9.93 -3.80 -4.08
N LEU A 104 -10.86 -3.76 -3.12
CA LEU A 104 -10.68 -3.02 -1.87
C LEU A 104 -9.48 -3.54 -1.07
N GLY A 105 -9.30 -4.86 -1.02
CA GLY A 105 -8.15 -5.49 -0.38
C GLY A 105 -6.82 -5.02 -0.97
N GLU A 106 -6.70 -4.99 -2.30
CA GLU A 106 -5.49 -4.54 -2.99
C GLU A 106 -5.22 -3.04 -2.76
N VAL A 107 -6.26 -2.20 -2.74
CA VAL A 107 -6.14 -0.76 -2.43
C VAL A 107 -5.67 -0.55 -1.00
N LEU A 108 -6.25 -1.25 -0.02
CA LEU A 108 -5.83 -1.16 1.38
C LEU A 108 -4.40 -1.69 1.59
N ASP A 109 -4.00 -2.72 0.87
CA ASP A 109 -2.62 -3.22 0.92
C ASP A 109 -1.63 -2.21 0.30
N ALA A 110 -2.01 -1.51 -0.78
CA ALA A 110 -1.22 -0.40 -1.31
C ALA A 110 -1.02 0.71 -0.26
N VAL A 111 -2.10 1.13 0.43
CA VAL A 111 -2.03 2.10 1.55
C VAL A 111 -1.08 1.63 2.65
N ARG A 112 -1.15 0.35 3.02
CA ARG A 112 -0.27 -0.22 4.05
C ARG A 112 1.20 -0.19 3.64
N ILE A 113 1.50 -0.48 2.37
CA ILE A 113 2.86 -0.44 1.82
C ILE A 113 3.40 0.99 1.88
N LEU A 114 2.60 1.98 1.46
CA LEU A 114 2.98 3.40 1.49
C LEU A 114 3.20 3.90 2.92
N ARG A 115 2.28 3.61 3.84
CA ARG A 115 2.39 4.04 5.26
C ARG A 115 3.54 3.35 6.01
N ARG A 116 3.94 2.14 5.60
CA ARG A 116 5.09 1.43 6.18
C ARG A 116 6.41 2.18 5.91
N GLY A 117 6.49 2.94 4.81
CA GLY A 117 7.64 3.78 4.48
C GLY A 117 7.85 4.95 5.43
N GLY A 118 6.79 5.43 6.11
CA GLY A 118 6.83 6.48 7.13
C GLY A 118 7.41 7.82 6.64
N ARG A 119 7.24 8.13 5.34
CA ARG A 119 7.71 9.39 4.74
C ARG A 119 6.52 10.28 4.44
N ASP A 120 6.69 11.58 4.66
CA ASP A 120 5.65 12.60 4.48
C ASP A 120 5.03 12.62 3.07
N GLY A 121 5.76 12.18 2.03
CA GLY A 121 5.24 12.04 0.66
C GLY A 121 4.31 10.84 0.51
N ASP A 122 4.75 9.69 1.00
CA ASP A 122 4.01 8.42 0.90
C ASP A 122 2.74 8.43 1.77
N GLU A 123 2.78 9.15 2.90
CA GLU A 123 1.60 9.36 3.75
C GLU A 123 0.55 10.23 3.05
N ARG A 124 0.96 11.29 2.34
CA ARG A 124 0.03 12.10 1.53
C ARG A 124 -0.58 11.31 0.39
N ASP A 125 0.22 10.48 -0.28
CA ASP A 125 -0.27 9.63 -1.36
C ASP A 125 -1.23 8.56 -0.82
N ALA A 126 -0.96 8.01 0.37
CA ALA A 126 -1.85 7.10 1.07
C ALA A 126 -3.17 7.78 1.48
N ASP A 127 -3.14 9.02 1.96
CA ASP A 127 -4.35 9.78 2.30
C ASP A 127 -5.14 10.18 1.06
N ALA A 128 -4.50 10.60 -0.03
CA ALA A 128 -5.17 10.87 -1.30
C ALA A 128 -5.84 9.61 -1.87
N LEU A 129 -5.21 8.44 -1.69
CA LEU A 129 -5.79 7.16 -2.10
C LEU A 129 -7.01 6.79 -1.23
N MET A 130 -6.95 7.04 0.08
CA MET A 130 -8.09 6.84 0.98
C MET A 130 -9.22 7.83 0.71
N GLU A 131 -8.90 9.09 0.39
CA GLU A 131 -9.87 10.09 -0.06
C GLU A 131 -10.54 9.67 -1.37
N ALA A 132 -9.78 9.09 -2.31
CA ALA A 132 -10.34 8.50 -3.52
C ALA A 132 -11.26 7.30 -3.21
N VAL A 133 -10.90 6.45 -2.25
CA VAL A 133 -11.75 5.35 -1.79
C VAL A 133 -13.07 5.89 -1.23
N ASP A 134 -13.01 6.83 -0.29
CA ASP A 134 -14.19 7.41 0.37
C ASP A 134 -15.05 8.24 -0.59
N GLY A 135 -14.42 9.04 -1.46
CA GLY A 135 -15.10 9.92 -2.41
C GLY A 135 -15.61 9.21 -3.67
N SER A 136 -15.12 8.01 -4.00
CA SER A 136 -15.53 7.30 -5.21
C SER A 136 -16.93 6.70 -5.11
N GLY A 137 -17.46 6.49 -3.90
CA GLY A 137 -18.72 5.77 -3.67
C GLY A 137 -18.74 4.38 -4.31
N ILE A 138 -17.57 3.78 -4.61
CA ILE A 138 -17.45 2.44 -5.21
C ILE A 138 -17.91 1.38 -4.20
N TRP A 139 -17.62 1.64 -2.93
CA TRP A 139 -17.75 0.71 -1.82
C TRP A 139 -19.02 0.94 -1.00
N GLU A 140 -19.74 2.02 -1.26
CA GLU A 140 -21.02 2.35 -0.64
C GLU A 140 -22.13 1.49 -1.26
N GLY A 141 -22.14 0.21 -0.89
CA GLY A 141 -23.26 -0.68 -1.18
C GLY A 141 -24.43 -0.42 -0.24
N ARG A 142 -25.28 0.58 -0.54
CA ARG A 142 -26.75 0.64 -0.33
C ARG A 142 -27.24 2.08 -0.32
N GLY A 143 -28.00 2.46 -1.35
CA GLY A 143 -28.90 3.61 -1.26
C GLY A 143 -29.18 4.27 -2.59
N GLU A 144 -29.80 3.55 -3.52
CA GLU A 144 -30.97 4.00 -4.31
C GLU A 144 -31.56 2.82 -5.10
#